data_AF-A0A960U8S2-F1
#
_entry.id   AF-A0A960U8S2-F1
#
_cell.length_a   1.000
_cell.length_b   1.000
_cell.length_c   1.000
_cell.angle_alpha   90.00
_cell.angle_beta   90.00
_cell.angle_gamma   90.00
#
_symmetry.space_group_name_H-M   'P 1'
#
loop_
_entity.id
_entity.type
_entity.pdbx_description
1 polymer ?
#
loop_
_entity_poly.entity_id
_entity_poly.type
_entity_poly.pdbx_seq_one_letter_code
_entity_poly.pdbx_strand_id
1 'polypeptide(L)'
;MKSVPVLYYIYKLLLYLSLILFSCKFGESFPRAKAGILDLQNWDFKTNPILQLEGEWEFYWNEFCFSNKGNLNPVCNPEKKTSFINMPKLWNSLSYINSNPPISGIGYATHRLFIQTNTEEVLALRLQNVYTAYKLWVNGVLLVEVGHVSTSSTHGKPRLFPVIVDL
;
A
#
# COMPACT_ATOMS: atom_id res chain seq x y z
N MET A 1 13.99 -36.08 -54.95
CA MET A 1 13.82 -35.46 -53.61
C MET A 1 14.72 -34.24 -53.52
N LYS A 2 14.17 -33.02 -53.42
CA LYS A 2 14.99 -31.81 -53.26
C LYS A 2 15.36 -31.68 -51.79
N SER A 3 16.65 -31.77 -51.47
CA SER A 3 17.18 -31.54 -50.14
C SER A 3 16.93 -30.08 -49.76
N VAL A 4 16.02 -29.85 -48.83
CA VAL A 4 15.82 -28.51 -48.26
C VAL A 4 17.05 -28.21 -47.39
N PRO A 5 17.73 -27.07 -47.59
CA PRO A 5 18.98 -26.77 -46.89
C PRO A 5 18.74 -26.63 -45.38
N VAL A 6 19.66 -27.13 -44.56
CA VAL A 6 19.63 -27.02 -43.08
C VAL A 6 19.46 -25.56 -42.63
N LEU A 7 19.99 -24.61 -43.40
CA LEU A 7 19.79 -23.16 -43.21
C LEU A 7 18.31 -22.73 -43.16
N TYR A 8 17.42 -23.41 -43.88
CA TYR A 8 15.98 -23.10 -43.87
C TYR A 8 15.33 -23.35 -42.51
N TYR A 9 15.72 -24.44 -41.84
CA TYR A 9 15.22 -24.78 -40.51
C TYR A 9 15.81 -23.87 -39.43
N ILE A 10 17.07 -23.48 -39.57
CA ILE A 10 17.70 -22.46 -38.70
C ILE A 10 16.97 -21.11 -38.83
N TYR A 11 16.67 -20.67 -40.06
CA TYR A 11 15.93 -19.42 -40.27
C TYR A 11 14.52 -19.48 -39.66
N LYS A 12 13.80 -20.59 -39.87
CA LYS A 12 12.47 -20.80 -39.24
C LYS A 12 12.54 -20.84 -37.71
N LEU A 13 13.55 -21.48 -37.14
CA LEU A 13 13.74 -21.53 -35.70
C LEU A 13 14.04 -20.14 -35.13
N LEU A 14 14.90 -19.35 -35.78
CA LEU A 14 15.21 -17.98 -35.39
C LEU A 14 13.98 -17.07 -35.49
N LEU A 15 13.16 -17.23 -36.53
CA LEU A 15 11.92 -16.47 -36.72
C LEU A 15 10.85 -16.87 -35.68
N TYR A 16 10.80 -18.14 -35.28
CA TYR A 16 9.93 -18.60 -34.20
C TYR A 16 10.41 -18.07 -32.83
N LEU A 17 11.73 -18.03 -32.58
CA LEU A 17 12.31 -17.44 -31.37
C LEU A 17 12.06 -15.93 -31.28
N SER A 18 12.18 -15.19 -32.39
CA SER A 18 11.93 -13.75 -32.40
C SER A 18 10.47 -13.40 -32.08
N LEU A 19 9.52 -14.19 -32.58
CA LEU A 19 8.09 -14.05 -32.26
C LEU A 19 7.78 -14.32 -30.77
N ILE A 20 8.52 -15.23 -30.13
CA ILE A 20 8.39 -15.50 -28.69
C ILE A 20 8.95 -14.32 -27.87
N LEU A 21 10.07 -13.73 -28.29
CA LEU A 21 10.70 -12.59 -27.60
C LEU A 21 9.86 -11.30 -27.70
N PHE A 22 9.08 -11.13 -28.77
CA PHE A 22 8.12 -10.00 -28.90
C PHE A 22 6.80 -10.22 -28.16
N SER A 23 6.53 -11.42 -27.63
CA SER A 23 5.39 -11.66 -26.73
C SER A 23 5.66 -11.22 -25.28
N CYS A 24 6.62 -10.32 -25.06
CA CYS A 24 6.76 -9.63 -23.79
C CYS A 24 5.50 -8.77 -23.58
N LYS A 25 4.54 -9.35 -22.87
CA LYS A 25 3.29 -8.70 -22.49
C LYS A 25 3.65 -7.42 -21.74
N PHE A 26 3.28 -6.27 -22.32
CA PHE A 26 3.00 -5.07 -21.55
C PHE A 26 1.79 -5.39 -20.64
N GLY A 27 2.07 -5.94 -19.46
CA GLY A 27 1.11 -5.85 -18.37
C GLY A 27 1.09 -4.40 -17.94
N GLU A 28 -0.10 -3.78 -17.90
CA GLU A 28 -0.26 -2.49 -17.24
C GLU A 28 0.25 -2.63 -15.81
N SER A 29 1.41 -2.03 -15.52
CA SER A 29 1.95 -2.02 -14.18
C SER A 29 1.19 -0.95 -13.40
N PHE A 30 0.25 -1.37 -12.57
CA PHE A 30 -0.37 -0.49 -11.60
C PHE A 30 0.71 0.13 -10.70
N PRO A 31 0.62 1.45 -10.42
CA PRO A 31 1.55 2.10 -9.51
C PRO A 31 1.43 1.45 -8.13
N ARG A 32 2.59 1.20 -7.50
CA ARG A 32 2.69 0.61 -6.17
C ARG A 32 3.55 1.49 -5.30
N ALA A 33 3.17 1.59 -4.03
CA ALA A 33 3.92 2.32 -3.04
C ALA A 33 5.32 1.73 -2.87
N LYS A 34 6.33 2.58 -2.83
CA LYS A 34 7.73 2.23 -2.54
C LYS A 34 8.25 3.18 -1.48
N ALA A 35 8.88 2.62 -0.44
CA ALA A 35 9.39 3.41 0.68
C ALA A 35 8.38 4.44 1.22
N GLY A 36 7.10 4.07 1.32
CA GLY A 36 6.04 4.93 1.86
C GLY A 36 5.49 5.98 0.89
N ILE A 37 5.91 5.99 -0.37
CA ILE A 37 5.46 6.94 -1.39
C ILE A 37 4.75 6.19 -2.52
N LEU A 38 3.53 6.61 -2.83
CA LEU A 38 2.78 6.19 -4.02
C LEU A 38 2.67 7.37 -4.97
N ASP A 39 3.35 7.29 -6.12
CA ASP A 39 3.32 8.32 -7.16
C ASP A 39 2.23 8.03 -8.19
N LEU A 40 1.24 8.91 -8.25
CA LEU A 40 0.06 8.90 -9.12
C LEU A 40 -0.01 10.12 -10.03
N GLN A 41 1.09 10.87 -10.22
CA GLN A 41 1.10 12.07 -11.07
C GLN A 41 0.78 11.78 -12.55
N ASN A 42 0.96 10.53 -12.98
CA ASN A 42 0.65 10.06 -14.33
C ASN A 42 -0.53 9.06 -14.34
N TRP A 43 -1.24 8.93 -13.23
CA TRP A 43 -2.38 8.02 -13.13
C TRP A 43 -3.65 8.72 -13.63
N ASP A 44 -4.32 8.13 -14.62
CA ASP A 44 -5.58 8.65 -15.13
C ASP A 44 -6.78 7.97 -14.45
N PHE A 45 -7.38 8.69 -13.50
CA PHE A 45 -8.58 8.24 -12.79
C PHE A 45 -9.84 8.19 -13.65
N LYS A 46 -9.88 8.82 -14.84
CA LYS A 46 -11.04 8.73 -15.74
C LYS A 46 -11.11 7.39 -16.43
N THR A 47 -9.96 6.88 -16.88
CA THR A 47 -9.86 5.57 -17.54
C THR A 47 -9.74 4.45 -16.50
N ASN A 48 -9.08 4.70 -15.38
CA ASN A 48 -8.86 3.73 -14.32
C ASN A 48 -9.28 4.29 -12.94
N PRO A 49 -10.60 4.31 -12.64
CA PRO A 49 -11.14 5.01 -11.48
C PRO A 49 -10.86 4.34 -10.13
N ILE A 50 -10.47 3.07 -10.15
CA ILE A 50 -10.21 2.30 -8.93
C ILE A 50 -8.74 1.91 -8.91
N LEU A 51 -8.03 2.42 -7.91
CA LEU A 51 -6.65 2.03 -7.62
C LEU A 51 -6.56 1.46 -6.22
N GLN A 52 -5.94 0.29 -6.09
CA GLN A 52 -5.59 -0.25 -4.78
C GLN A 52 -4.31 0.42 -4.27
N LEU A 53 -4.30 0.82 -3.01
CA LEU A 53 -3.14 1.43 -2.37
C LEU A 53 -2.09 0.38 -1.94
N GLU A 54 -1.69 -0.48 -2.88
CA GLU A 54 -0.75 -1.57 -2.65
C GLU A 54 0.69 -1.09 -2.53
N GLY A 55 1.51 -1.85 -1.81
CA GLY A 55 2.95 -1.69 -1.75
C GLY A 55 3.46 -1.31 -0.36
N GLU A 56 4.64 -0.71 -0.31
CA GLU A 56 5.38 -0.43 0.92
C GLU A 56 4.86 0.82 1.63
N TRP A 57 4.23 0.63 2.78
CA TRP A 57 3.79 1.70 3.67
C TRP A 57 4.76 1.85 4.83
N GLU A 58 4.89 3.06 5.37
CA GLU A 58 5.59 3.24 6.65
C GLU A 58 4.79 2.58 7.77
N PHE A 59 5.49 1.87 8.64
CA PHE A 59 4.92 1.19 9.80
C PHE A 59 5.61 1.64 11.09
N TYR A 60 4.81 2.09 12.04
CA TYR A 60 5.24 2.56 13.36
C TYR A 60 4.57 1.70 14.42
N TRP A 61 5.31 0.74 14.98
CA TRP A 61 4.83 -0.16 16.01
C TRP A 61 4.83 0.51 17.39
N ASN A 62 3.74 0.33 18.16
CA ASN A 62 3.53 0.95 19.47
C ASN A 62 3.69 2.47 19.47
N GLU A 63 3.34 3.11 18.36
CA GLU A 63 3.45 4.54 18.20
C GLU A 63 2.22 5.08 17.50
N PHE A 64 1.61 6.08 18.13
CA PHE A 64 0.63 6.91 17.48
C PHE A 64 1.31 8.17 16.98
N CYS A 65 1.26 8.38 15.66
CA CYS A 65 1.72 9.63 15.07
C CYS A 65 0.71 10.76 15.31
N PHE A 66 0.56 11.22 16.56
CA PHE A 66 -0.15 12.45 16.89
C PHE A 66 0.86 13.50 17.32
N SER A 67 0.73 14.74 16.84
CA SER A 67 1.54 15.82 17.40
C SER A 67 1.17 15.98 18.87
N ASN A 68 2.10 15.60 19.76
CA ASN A 68 2.05 16.00 21.15
C ASN A 68 1.95 17.53 21.17
N LYS A 69 0.92 18.07 21.85
CA LYS A 69 0.63 19.50 22.09
C LYS A 69 -0.35 20.19 21.12
N GLY A 70 -1.54 19.64 20.95
CA GLY A 70 -2.71 20.42 20.48
C GLY A 70 -2.69 20.86 19.00
N ASN A 71 -1.67 20.50 18.24
CA ASN A 71 -1.70 20.58 16.78
C ASN A 71 -2.44 19.36 16.24
N LEU A 72 -3.52 19.61 15.50
CA LEU A 72 -4.36 18.55 14.92
C LEU A 72 -3.66 17.79 13.79
N ASN A 73 -2.49 18.25 13.35
CA ASN A 73 -1.74 17.59 12.29
C ASN A 73 -0.91 16.41 12.86
N PRO A 74 -1.17 15.16 12.43
CA PRO A 74 -0.38 14.00 12.75
C PRO A 74 1.03 14.16 12.17
N VAL A 75 2.03 14.07 13.03
CA VAL A 75 3.44 14.08 12.64
C VAL A 75 4.04 12.78 13.15
N CYS A 76 4.44 11.90 12.23
CA CYS A 76 5.26 10.75 12.57
C CYS A 76 6.70 11.22 12.79
N ASN A 77 7.32 10.83 13.91
CA ASN A 77 8.76 10.99 14.07
C ASN A 77 9.46 9.94 13.17
N PRO A 78 10.25 10.33 12.14
CA PRO A 78 10.93 9.38 11.27
C PRO A 78 11.86 8.42 12.00
N GLU A 79 12.44 8.83 13.13
CA GLU A 79 13.32 7.99 13.96
C GLU A 79 12.58 6.84 14.64
N LYS A 80 11.26 6.97 14.81
CA LYS A 80 10.41 5.93 15.40
C LYS A 80 9.84 4.96 14.37
N LYS A 81 10.17 5.13 13.08
CA LYS A 81 9.71 4.23 12.03
C LYS A 81 10.31 2.85 12.25
N THR A 82 9.43 1.86 12.38
CA THR A 82 9.83 0.47 12.62
C THR A 82 10.30 -0.20 11.33
N SER A 83 9.54 -0.05 10.25
CA SER A 83 9.88 -0.64 8.95
C SER A 83 9.01 -0.06 7.83
N PHE A 84 9.27 -0.51 6.60
CA PHE A 84 8.31 -0.48 5.52
C PHE A 84 7.64 -1.85 5.39
N ILE A 85 6.32 -1.88 5.24
CA ILE A 85 5.56 -3.14 5.13
C ILE A 85 4.68 -3.13 3.89
N ASN A 86 4.55 -4.29 3.25
CA ASN A 86 3.64 -4.44 2.12
C ASN A 86 2.19 -4.50 2.59
N MET A 87 1.39 -3.53 2.17
CA MET A 87 -0.05 -3.47 2.39
C MET A 87 -0.83 -3.87 1.13
N PRO A 88 -2.04 -4.43 1.27
CA PRO A 88 -2.70 -4.81 2.53
C PRO A 88 -2.10 -6.10 3.14
N LYS A 89 -1.85 -6.11 4.45
CA LYS A 89 -1.36 -7.29 5.18
C LYS A 89 -1.64 -7.18 6.67
N LEU A 90 -1.87 -8.32 7.34
CA LEU A 90 -1.98 -8.36 8.80
C LEU A 90 -0.58 -8.20 9.43
N TRP A 91 -0.43 -7.25 10.37
CA TRP A 91 0.89 -6.99 10.97
C TRP A 91 1.41 -8.16 11.80
N ASN A 92 0.53 -8.99 12.35
CA ASN A 92 0.92 -10.14 13.18
C ASN A 92 1.54 -11.29 12.35
N SER A 93 1.51 -11.18 11.02
CA SER A 93 2.21 -12.07 10.10
C SER A 93 3.64 -11.61 9.77
N LEU A 94 4.10 -10.50 10.38
CA LEU A 94 5.39 -9.87 10.09
C LEU A 94 6.51 -10.42 10.97
N SER A 95 6.68 -11.75 10.97
CA SER A 95 7.73 -12.43 11.73
C SER A 95 9.17 -12.05 11.34
N TYR A 96 9.36 -11.44 10.16
CA TYR A 96 10.65 -11.01 9.63
C TYR A 96 11.08 -9.62 10.10
N ILE A 97 10.20 -8.85 10.76
CA ILE A 97 10.58 -7.55 11.31
C ILE A 97 11.35 -7.81 12.60
N ASN A 98 12.67 -7.59 12.54
CA ASN A 98 13.59 -7.65 13.68
C ASN A 98 13.26 -6.56 14.70
N SER A 99 12.19 -6.79 15.46
CA SER A 99 11.73 -5.98 16.57
C SER A 99 12.06 -6.72 17.86
N ASN A 100 12.50 -6.00 18.88
CA ASN A 100 12.71 -6.55 20.22
C ASN A 100 11.92 -5.72 21.24
N PRO A 101 10.85 -6.25 21.84
CA PRO A 101 10.30 -7.61 21.65
C PRO A 101 9.63 -7.80 20.27
N PRO A 102 9.39 -9.05 19.83
CA PRO A 102 8.70 -9.35 18.58
C PRO A 102 7.32 -8.68 18.50
N ILE A 103 6.93 -8.24 17.30
CA ILE A 103 5.60 -7.69 17.05
C ILE A 103 4.51 -8.73 17.36
N SER A 104 3.65 -8.39 18.31
CA SER A 104 2.50 -9.19 18.72
C SER A 104 1.26 -8.85 17.87
N GLY A 105 0.26 -9.74 17.88
CA GLY A 105 -1.08 -9.40 17.42
C GLY A 105 -1.80 -8.41 18.34
N ILE A 106 -1.33 -8.27 19.57
CA ILE A 106 -1.86 -7.33 20.57
C ILE A 106 -0.93 -6.11 20.62
N GLY A 107 -1.49 -4.93 20.35
CA GLY A 107 -0.76 -3.67 20.39
C GLY A 107 -1.50 -2.61 19.58
N TYR A 108 -0.77 -1.56 19.23
CA TYR A 108 -1.26 -0.48 18.39
C TYR A 108 -0.16 -0.06 17.43
N ALA A 109 -0.55 0.50 16.30
CA ALA A 109 0.39 0.94 15.29
C ALA A 109 -0.17 2.10 14.47
N THR A 110 0.73 2.84 13.85
CA THR A 110 0.39 3.77 12.76
C THR A 110 0.92 3.21 11.44
N HIS A 111 0.04 3.16 10.44
CA HIS A 111 0.42 2.95 9.04
C HIS A 111 0.34 4.30 8.33
N ARG A 112 1.36 4.64 7.53
CA ARG A 112 1.41 5.90 6.80
C ARG A 112 1.83 5.68 5.35
N LEU A 113 1.09 6.33 4.45
CA LEU A 113 1.38 6.40 3.03
C LEU A 113 1.32 7.85 2.59
N PHE A 114 2.29 8.29 1.80
CA PHE A 114 2.27 9.56 1.11
C PHE A 114 1.88 9.33 -0.35
N ILE A 115 0.81 9.98 -0.79
CA ILE A 115 0.30 9.85 -2.16
C ILE A 115 0.61 11.15 -2.89
N GLN A 116 1.39 11.07 -3.96
CA GLN A 116 1.65 12.19 -4.85
C GLN A 116 0.66 12.11 -6.02
N THR A 117 -0.17 13.13 -6.18
CA THR A 117 -1.09 13.21 -7.31
C THR A 117 -1.31 14.66 -7.68
N ASN A 118 -1.64 14.89 -8.95
CA ASN A 118 -2.02 16.16 -9.54
C ASN A 118 -3.45 16.08 -10.11
N THR A 119 -4.21 15.04 -9.76
CA THR A 119 -5.59 14.88 -10.25
C THR A 119 -6.49 15.97 -9.67
N GLU A 120 -7.43 16.43 -10.48
CA GLU A 120 -8.52 17.32 -10.08
C GLU A 120 -9.84 16.56 -9.87
N GLU A 121 -9.84 15.25 -10.11
CA GLU A 121 -11.00 14.40 -9.89
C GLU A 121 -11.35 14.31 -8.40
N VAL A 122 -12.65 14.24 -8.10
CA VAL A 122 -13.12 13.98 -6.74
C VAL A 122 -12.80 12.54 -6.38
N LEU A 123 -12.02 12.36 -5.32
CA LEU A 123 -11.58 11.04 -4.86
C LEU A 123 -12.29 10.63 -3.57
N ALA A 124 -12.39 9.33 -3.36
CA ALA A 124 -12.81 8.75 -2.09
C ALA A 124 -11.88 7.60 -1.69
N LEU A 125 -11.64 7.44 -0.40
CA LEU A 125 -10.98 6.28 0.18
C LEU A 125 -11.99 5.26 0.65
N ARG A 126 -11.85 4.02 0.15
CA ARG A 126 -12.62 2.87 0.61
C ARG A 126 -11.78 2.00 1.53
N LEU A 127 -12.21 1.91 2.79
CA LEU A 127 -11.64 1.05 3.83
C LEU A 127 -12.60 -0.09 4.13
N GLN A 128 -12.25 -1.32 3.74
CA GLN A 128 -13.13 -2.48 3.99
C GLN A 128 -12.86 -3.12 5.34
N ASN A 129 -11.64 -3.65 5.54
CA ASN A 129 -11.32 -4.54 6.66
C ASN A 129 -10.10 -4.01 7.42
N VAL A 130 -10.33 -3.04 8.31
CA VAL A 130 -9.30 -2.54 9.24
C VAL A 130 -9.64 -3.04 10.64
N TYR A 131 -8.75 -3.86 11.20
CA TYR A 131 -8.93 -4.47 12.52
C TYR A 131 -8.06 -3.78 13.57
N THR A 132 -8.48 -3.68 14.83
CA THR A 132 -9.81 -3.95 15.39
C THR A 132 -10.59 -2.66 15.70
N ALA A 133 -9.89 -1.53 15.75
CA ALA A 133 -10.39 -0.17 15.79
C ALA A 133 -9.37 0.72 15.07
N TYR A 134 -9.81 1.80 14.44
CA TYR A 134 -8.89 2.70 13.76
C TYR A 134 -9.40 4.14 13.73
N LYS A 135 -8.47 5.03 13.43
CA LYS A 135 -8.73 6.39 13.04
C LYS A 135 -7.99 6.66 11.74
N LEU A 136 -8.61 7.39 10.82
CA LEU A 136 -8.03 7.79 9.54
C LEU A 136 -7.81 9.30 9.55
N TRP A 137 -6.56 9.70 9.27
CA TRP A 137 -6.22 11.08 8.99
C TRP A 137 -5.76 11.22 7.56
N VAL A 138 -6.18 12.30 6.91
CA VAL A 138 -5.73 12.70 5.57
C VAL A 138 -5.30 14.15 5.64
N ASN A 139 -4.07 14.45 5.22
CA ASN A 139 -3.49 15.80 5.27
C ASN A 139 -3.64 16.50 6.63
N GLY A 140 -3.67 15.68 7.68
CA GLY A 140 -3.83 16.08 9.06
C GLY A 140 -5.23 16.36 9.58
N VAL A 141 -6.25 16.16 8.76
CA VAL A 141 -7.64 16.18 9.21
C VAL A 141 -8.08 14.77 9.59
N LEU A 142 -8.68 14.61 10.78
CA LEU A 142 -9.33 13.36 11.18
C LEU A 142 -10.64 13.22 10.40
N LEU A 143 -10.72 12.22 9.54
CA LEU A 143 -11.91 11.98 8.71
C LEU A 143 -12.83 10.89 9.30
N VAL A 144 -12.25 9.87 9.93
CA VAL A 144 -12.98 8.69 10.39
C VAL A 144 -12.43 8.20 11.72
N GLU A 145 -13.31 7.82 12.64
CA GLU A 145 -13.00 6.99 13.81
C GLU A 145 -13.97 5.80 13.81
N VAL A 146 -13.44 4.57 13.77
CA VAL A 146 -14.22 3.34 13.92
C VAL A 146 -13.74 2.62 15.16
N GLY A 147 -14.62 2.51 16.15
CA GLY A 147 -14.28 1.98 17.47
C GLY A 147 -13.63 3.06 18.32
N HIS A 148 -12.77 2.65 19.26
CA HIS A 148 -11.94 3.56 20.03
C HIS A 148 -10.52 2.99 20.12
N VAL A 149 -9.58 3.71 19.52
CA VAL A 149 -8.17 3.38 19.54
C VAL A 149 -7.55 3.84 20.85
N SER A 150 -6.80 2.97 21.53
CA SER A 150 -6.13 3.28 22.80
C SER A 150 -4.81 2.53 22.91
N THR A 151 -3.87 3.07 23.69
CA THR A 151 -2.64 2.37 24.10
C THR A 151 -2.90 1.32 25.19
N SER A 152 -4.12 1.29 25.75
CA SER A 152 -4.54 0.38 26.81
C SER A 152 -5.65 -0.56 26.34
N SER A 153 -5.50 -1.85 26.61
CA SER A 153 -6.46 -2.90 26.22
C SER A 153 -7.83 -2.75 26.86
N THR A 154 -7.93 -2.16 28.06
CA THR A 154 -9.20 -1.96 28.77
C THR A 154 -9.99 -0.76 28.26
N HIS A 155 -9.31 0.20 27.62
CA HIS A 155 -9.92 1.42 27.10
C HIS A 155 -10.25 1.32 25.62
N GLY A 156 -9.53 0.46 24.87
CA GLY A 156 -9.82 0.22 23.46
C GLY A 156 -11.19 -0.42 23.24
N LYS A 157 -11.96 0.10 22.27
CA LYS A 157 -13.27 -0.47 21.89
C LYS A 157 -13.21 -0.94 20.45
N PRO A 158 -13.27 -2.26 20.18
CA PRO A 158 -13.24 -2.76 18.82
C PRO A 158 -14.55 -2.43 18.10
N ARG A 159 -14.45 -2.16 16.80
CA ARG A 159 -15.59 -2.08 15.89
C ARG A 159 -15.10 -2.36 14.48
N LEU A 160 -15.70 -3.34 13.81
CA LEU A 160 -15.43 -3.63 12.41
C LEU A 160 -16.54 -3.00 11.58
N PHE A 161 -16.21 -1.97 10.81
CA PHE A 161 -17.19 -1.29 9.96
C PHE A 161 -16.49 -0.79 8.69
N PRO A 162 -16.92 -1.23 7.49
CA PRO A 162 -16.44 -0.68 6.24
C PRO A 162 -16.82 0.79 6.11
N VAL A 163 -15.91 1.62 5.61
CA VAL A 163 -16.13 3.06 5.42
C VAL A 163 -15.69 3.45 4.01
N ILE A 164 -16.46 4.35 3.38
CA ILE A 164 -16.05 5.14 2.23
C ILE A 164 -16.07 6.59 2.69
N VAL A 165 -15.00 7.33 2.42
CA VAL A 165 -14.88 8.73 2.80
C VAL A 165 -14.31 9.54 1.65
N ASP A 166 -14.90 10.70 1.40
CA ASP A 166 -14.43 11.63 0.38
C ASP A 166 -13.13 12.31 0.85
N LEU A 167 -12.23 12.60 -0.09
CA LEU A 167 -10.93 13.24 0.17
C LEU A 167 -10.91 14.74 -0.10
#